data_AF-A0A090ZKG2-F1
#
_entry.id   AF-A0A090ZKG2-F1
#
_cell.length_a   1.000
_cell.length_b   1.000
_cell.length_c   1.000
_cell.angle_alpha   90.00
_cell.angle_beta   90.00
_cell.angle_gamma   90.00
#
_symmetry.space_group_name_H-M   'P 1'
#
loop_
_entity.id
_entity.type
_entity.pdbx_description
1 polymer ?
#
loop_
_entity_poly.entity_id
_entity_poly.type
_entity_poly.pdbx_seq_one_letter_code
_entity_poly.pdbx_strand_id
1 'polypeptide(L)'
;MPHYMPVMLNLEGRRCVIVGGGTVAARKAAALTEAGAVVTVISPGVTAWLQDRVREGEIAWLAREYREGDLKGAFLVFAATDSRQVNDSIVKEAEMLGIPVNDTADGARGSFITPSVVRRGKLVIGVSTSGAGPAAARELCREIDRRFGDTYEQYVEFLSLVRTRVKQQVEDKERRKRLLARLGELDILPSIRQGGFTPWSEAEIAAWIEEEQRRNSG
;
A
#
# COMPACT_ATOMS: atom_id res chain seq x y z
N MET A 1 1.41 -3.87 25.68
CA MET A 1 1.94 -3.67 24.31
C MET A 1 0.89 -2.91 23.52
N PRO A 2 1.24 -1.94 22.67
CA PRO A 2 0.27 -1.25 21.83
C PRO A 2 -0.38 -2.24 20.84
N HIS A 3 -1.69 -2.10 20.63
CA HIS A 3 -2.42 -2.81 19.58
C HIS A 3 -2.56 -1.88 18.37
N TYR A 4 -1.98 -2.27 17.24
CA TYR A 4 -2.05 -1.47 16.01
C TYR A 4 -3.33 -1.79 15.23
N MET A 5 -4.01 -0.75 14.75
CA MET A 5 -5.12 -0.92 13.81
C MET A 5 -4.57 -0.96 12.37
N PRO A 6 -4.81 -2.05 11.60
CA PRO A 6 -4.37 -2.11 10.23
C PRO A 6 -5.20 -1.15 9.37
N VAL A 7 -4.52 -0.30 8.61
CA VAL A 7 -5.14 0.69 7.71
C VAL A 7 -4.42 0.71 6.37
N MET A 8 -5.17 0.98 5.30
CA MET A 8 -4.61 1.26 3.98
C MET A 8 -4.74 2.76 3.73
N LEU A 9 -3.61 3.44 3.47
CA LEU A 9 -3.57 4.88 3.23
C LEU A 9 -3.50 5.15 1.72
N ASN A 10 -4.32 6.09 1.24
CA ASN A 10 -4.17 6.64 -0.11
C ASN A 10 -3.16 7.80 -0.06
N LEU A 11 -2.00 7.59 -0.67
CA LEU A 11 -0.90 8.56 -0.69
C LEU A 11 -0.80 9.34 -2.00
N GLU A 12 -1.71 9.12 -2.95
CA GLU A 12 -1.74 9.83 -4.23
C GLU A 12 -1.71 11.34 -4.02
N GLY A 13 -0.65 12.00 -4.52
CA GLY A 13 -0.43 13.44 -4.38
C GLY A 13 -0.18 13.93 -2.95
N ARG A 14 -0.02 13.04 -1.96
CA ARG A 14 0.20 13.41 -0.56
C ARG A 14 1.68 13.67 -0.30
N ARG A 15 1.98 14.76 0.41
CA ARG A 15 3.35 15.07 0.84
C ARG A 15 3.80 14.10 1.92
N CYS A 16 4.86 13.34 1.65
CA CYS A 16 5.50 12.47 2.64
C CYS A 16 6.96 12.87 2.84
N VAL A 17 7.38 12.98 4.10
CA VAL A 17 8.74 13.40 4.45
C VAL A 17 9.52 12.22 5.01
N ILE A 18 10.75 12.05 4.51
CA ILE A 18 11.73 11.13 5.08
C ILE A 18 12.91 11.97 5.56
N VAL A 19 13.27 11.84 6.82
CA VAL A 19 14.48 12.46 7.36
C VAL A 19 15.57 11.40 7.50
N GLY A 20 16.68 11.60 6.80
CA GLY A 20 17.74 10.61 6.60
C GLY A 20 17.87 10.20 5.13
N GLY A 21 19.09 9.87 4.70
CA GLY A 21 19.43 9.58 3.30
C GLY A 21 20.03 8.20 3.06
N GLY A 22 20.01 7.33 4.07
CA GLY A 22 20.58 5.98 4.01
C GLY A 22 19.72 4.96 3.25
N THR A 23 20.11 3.69 3.34
CA THR A 23 19.41 2.57 2.69
C THR A 23 17.97 2.38 3.19
N VAL A 24 17.71 2.67 4.48
CA VAL A 24 16.36 2.65 5.05
C VAL A 24 15.49 3.71 4.39
N ALA A 25 16.01 4.93 4.23
CA ALA A 25 15.32 6.01 3.55
C ALA A 25 15.02 5.67 2.08
N ALA A 26 15.99 5.08 1.35
CA ALA A 26 15.79 4.61 -0.02
C ALA A 26 14.62 3.63 -0.15
N ARG A 27 14.55 2.62 0.74
CA ARG A 27 13.43 1.66 0.76
C ARG A 27 12.08 2.32 1.05
N LYS A 28 12.04 3.32 1.94
CA LYS A 28 10.81 4.06 2.23
C LYS A 28 10.40 4.94 1.06
N ALA A 29 11.34 5.63 0.43
CA ALA A 29 11.08 6.46 -0.74
C ALA A 29 10.50 5.62 -1.88
N ALA A 30 11.10 4.46 -2.19
CA ALA A 30 10.57 3.54 -3.21
C ALA A 30 9.09 3.19 -2.97
N ALA A 31 8.76 2.73 -1.75
CA ALA A 31 7.39 2.34 -1.41
C ALA A 31 6.39 3.51 -1.43
N LEU A 32 6.84 4.72 -1.07
CA LEU A 32 6.00 5.92 -1.09
C LEU A 32 5.77 6.42 -2.53
N THR A 33 6.81 6.44 -3.36
CA THR A 33 6.71 6.81 -4.77
C THR A 33 5.81 5.84 -5.54
N GLU A 34 5.94 4.52 -5.31
CA GLU A 34 5.03 3.51 -5.87
C GLU A 34 3.56 3.76 -5.47
N ALA A 35 3.33 4.35 -4.29
CA ALA A 35 2.00 4.69 -3.79
C ALA A 35 1.51 6.09 -4.23
N GLY A 36 2.22 6.78 -5.14
CA GLY A 36 1.84 8.08 -5.68
C GLY A 36 2.14 9.28 -4.76
N ALA A 37 2.95 9.09 -3.72
CA ALA A 37 3.29 10.16 -2.78
C ALA A 37 4.24 11.20 -3.40
N VAL A 38 4.08 12.45 -2.98
CA VAL A 38 5.07 13.52 -3.23
C VAL A 38 6.14 13.42 -2.13
N VAL A 39 7.24 12.75 -2.45
CA VAL A 39 8.28 12.42 -1.47
C VAL A 39 9.31 13.55 -1.36
N THR A 40 9.59 13.97 -0.12
CA THR A 40 10.71 14.86 0.21
C THR A 40 11.68 14.14 1.15
N VAL A 41 12.96 14.08 0.77
CA VAL A 41 14.04 13.55 1.60
C VAL A 41 14.87 14.70 2.16
N ILE A 42 15.11 14.69 3.46
CA ILE A 42 15.93 15.71 4.16
C ILE A 42 17.15 15.01 4.75
N SER A 43 18.32 15.29 4.19
CA SER A 43 19.58 14.74 4.70
C SER A 43 20.79 15.47 4.08
N PRO A 44 21.91 15.64 4.82
CA PRO A 44 23.14 16.19 4.25
C PRO A 44 23.69 15.39 3.06
N GLY A 45 23.45 14.08 3.05
CA GLY A 45 23.85 13.18 1.98
C GLY A 45 22.84 12.07 1.78
N VAL A 46 22.80 11.51 0.57
CA VAL A 46 21.88 10.44 0.20
C VAL A 46 22.62 9.34 -0.56
N THR A 47 22.10 8.11 -0.50
CA THR A 47 22.57 6.99 -1.31
C THR A 47 22.47 7.28 -2.81
N ALA A 48 23.27 6.59 -3.63
CA ALA A 48 23.24 6.71 -5.10
C ALA A 48 21.83 6.49 -5.66
N TRP A 49 21.12 5.46 -5.19
CA TRP A 49 19.74 5.19 -5.62
C TRP A 49 18.80 6.39 -5.40
N LEU A 50 18.90 7.07 -4.25
CA LEU A 50 18.12 8.28 -3.98
C LEU A 50 18.55 9.44 -4.88
N GLN A 51 19.85 9.60 -5.15
CA GLN A 51 20.33 10.62 -6.09
C GLN A 51 19.76 10.41 -7.50
N ASP A 52 19.66 9.16 -7.96
CA ASP A 52 19.06 8.82 -9.26
C ASP A 52 17.60 9.27 -9.32
N ARG A 53 16.82 8.93 -8.29
CA ARG A 53 15.40 9.34 -8.17
C ARG A 53 15.22 10.86 -8.12
N VAL A 54 16.14 11.58 -7.48
CA VAL A 54 16.14 13.06 -7.51
C VAL A 54 16.37 13.58 -8.93
N ARG A 55 17.33 13.00 -9.65
CA ARG A 55 17.64 13.39 -11.04
C ARG A 55 16.49 13.11 -12.01
N GLU A 56 15.74 12.05 -11.77
CA GLU A 56 14.54 11.69 -12.53
C GLU A 56 13.31 12.54 -12.14
N GLY A 57 13.41 13.37 -11.10
CA GLY A 57 12.32 14.23 -10.63
C GLY A 57 11.26 13.48 -9.82
N GLU A 58 11.50 12.23 -9.43
CA GLU A 58 10.56 11.41 -8.67
C GLU A 58 10.50 11.81 -7.18
N ILE A 59 11.60 12.35 -6.65
CA ILE A 59 11.69 12.79 -5.26
C ILE A 59 12.36 14.16 -5.14
N ALA A 60 11.93 14.96 -4.17
CA ALA A 60 12.62 16.19 -3.78
C ALA A 60 13.69 15.88 -2.73
N TRP A 61 14.88 16.44 -2.86
CA TRP A 61 15.95 16.31 -1.85
C TRP A 61 16.37 17.67 -1.32
N LEU A 62 16.30 17.81 0.01
CA LEU A 62 16.88 18.92 0.76
C LEU A 62 18.24 18.48 1.32
N ALA A 63 19.32 18.91 0.65
CA ALA A 63 20.71 18.58 0.98
C ALA A 63 21.20 19.33 2.23
N ARG A 64 20.61 19.04 3.38
CA ARG A 64 20.95 19.63 4.69
C ARG A 64 20.43 18.78 5.84
N GLU A 65 20.85 19.13 7.05
CA GLU A 65 20.27 18.58 8.27
C GLU A 65 18.81 19.03 8.46
N TYR A 66 18.07 18.23 9.22
CA TYR A 66 16.70 18.52 9.62
C TYR A 66 16.63 19.71 10.58
N ARG A 67 15.55 20.47 10.46
CA ARG A 67 15.24 21.64 11.28
C ARG A 67 13.75 21.60 11.63
N GLU A 68 13.41 22.07 12.83
CA GLU A 68 12.02 22.25 13.22
C GLU A 68 11.28 23.13 12.20
N GLY A 69 10.06 22.74 11.84
CA GLY A 69 9.25 23.35 10.80
C GLY A 69 9.27 22.57 9.47
N ASP A 70 10.26 21.69 9.26
CA ASP A 70 10.39 20.90 8.03
C ASP A 70 9.22 19.93 7.80
N LEU A 71 8.54 19.52 8.88
CA LEU A 71 7.44 18.56 8.81
C LEU A 71 6.11 19.23 8.45
N LYS A 72 6.04 20.57 8.47
CA LYS A 72 4.81 21.33 8.20
C LYS A 72 4.14 20.89 6.89
N GLY A 73 2.87 20.51 6.97
CA GLY A 73 2.08 20.06 5.82
C GLY A 73 2.42 18.66 5.32
N ALA A 74 3.25 17.88 6.02
CA ALA A 74 3.40 16.45 5.73
C ALA A 74 2.11 15.70 6.11
N PHE A 75 1.75 14.74 5.28
CA PHE A 75 0.73 13.74 5.58
C PHE A 75 1.31 12.56 6.38
N LEU A 76 2.59 12.25 6.17
CA LEU A 76 3.28 11.12 6.80
C LEU A 76 4.77 11.45 6.94
N VAL A 77 5.39 11.02 8.04
CA VAL A 77 6.82 11.22 8.31
C VAL A 77 7.53 9.91 8.65
N PHE A 78 8.74 9.73 8.11
CA PHE A 78 9.68 8.70 8.53
C PHE A 78 10.94 9.33 9.13
N ALA A 79 11.23 9.00 10.40
CA ALA A 79 12.50 9.29 11.03
C ALA A 79 13.47 8.13 10.76
N ALA A 80 14.45 8.36 9.89
CA ALA A 80 15.37 7.36 9.36
C ALA A 80 16.84 7.82 9.43
N THR A 81 17.18 8.54 10.49
CA THR A 81 18.57 8.94 10.78
C THR A 81 19.22 7.99 11.78
N ASP A 82 20.55 7.98 11.80
CA ASP A 82 21.34 7.26 12.81
C ASP A 82 21.44 8.03 14.15
N SER A 83 20.98 9.29 14.20
CA SER A 83 21.00 10.11 15.41
C SER A 83 19.69 9.96 16.16
N ARG A 84 19.75 9.31 17.33
CA ARG A 84 18.60 9.17 18.23
C ARG A 84 18.00 10.53 18.61
N GLN A 85 18.84 11.52 18.88
CA GLN A 85 18.42 12.88 19.26
C GLN A 85 17.66 13.58 18.13
N VAL A 86 18.09 13.39 16.88
CA VAL A 86 17.38 13.92 15.71
C VAL A 86 16.03 13.20 15.54
N ASN A 87 16.01 11.87 15.67
CA ASN A 87 14.77 11.10 15.62
C ASN A 87 13.79 11.50 16.74
N ASP A 88 14.26 11.74 17.97
CA ASP A 88 13.44 12.26 19.08
C ASP A 88 12.80 13.61 18.73
N SER A 89 13.56 14.50 18.08
CA SER A 89 13.08 15.82 17.66
C SER A 89 12.00 15.72 16.57
N ILE A 90 12.21 14.84 15.58
CA ILE A 90 11.26 14.57 14.49
C ILE A 90 9.95 13.99 15.04
N VAL A 91 10.04 12.99 15.92
CA VAL A 91 8.86 12.37 16.55
C VAL A 91 8.07 13.41 17.32
N LYS A 92 8.74 14.20 18.16
CA LYS A 92 8.10 15.26 18.95
C LYS A 92 7.42 16.31 18.07
N GLU A 93 8.07 16.79 17.01
CA GLU A 93 7.44 17.76 16.11
C GLU A 93 6.23 17.15 15.39
N ALA A 94 6.35 15.93 14.89
CA ALA A 94 5.24 15.25 14.23
C ALA A 94 4.03 15.06 15.16
N GLU A 95 4.26 14.69 16.42
CA GLU A 95 3.22 14.59 17.45
C GLU A 95 2.53 15.93 17.70
N MET A 96 3.30 17.03 17.86
CA MET A 96 2.75 18.37 18.06
C MET A 96 1.89 18.83 16.88
N LEU A 97 2.22 18.40 15.66
CA LEU A 97 1.48 18.73 14.44
C LEU A 97 0.35 17.74 14.11
N GLY A 98 0.19 16.65 14.88
CA GLY A 98 -0.78 15.59 14.61
C GLY A 98 -0.47 14.78 13.34
N ILE A 99 0.80 14.71 12.94
CA ILE A 99 1.25 14.01 11.74
C ILE A 99 1.68 12.59 12.11
N PRO A 100 1.18 11.54 11.44
CA PRO A 100 1.65 10.19 11.73
C PRO A 100 3.14 10.02 11.39
N VAL A 101 3.89 9.48 12.35
CA VAL A 101 5.35 9.32 12.28
C VAL A 101 5.77 7.89 12.53
N ASN A 102 6.71 7.41 11.74
CA ASN A 102 7.38 6.13 11.96
C ASN A 102 8.86 6.37 12.25
N ASP A 103 9.29 6.05 13.47
CA ASP A 103 10.71 5.89 13.76
C ASP A 103 11.15 4.52 13.27
N THR A 104 12.08 4.52 12.32
CA THR A 104 12.54 3.30 11.65
C THR A 104 13.53 2.48 12.48
N ALA A 105 14.14 3.08 13.51
CA ALA A 105 15.03 2.38 14.44
C ALA A 105 14.23 1.71 15.57
N ASP A 106 13.13 2.33 15.99
CA ASP A 106 12.27 1.81 17.05
C ASP A 106 10.80 2.16 16.79
N GLY A 107 10.05 1.17 16.30
CA GLY A 107 8.64 1.34 15.96
C GLY A 107 7.75 1.71 17.15
N ALA A 108 8.17 1.48 18.40
CA ALA A 108 7.40 1.87 19.59
C ALA A 108 7.44 3.39 19.86
N ARG A 109 8.37 4.12 19.24
CA ARG A 109 8.48 5.58 19.32
C ARG A 109 7.68 6.32 18.25
N GLY A 110 7.14 5.60 17.26
CA GLY A 110 6.26 6.16 16.24
C GLY A 110 4.78 5.99 16.55
N SER A 111 3.92 6.73 15.86
CA SER A 111 2.47 6.56 15.90
C SER A 111 1.95 5.49 14.92
N PHE A 112 2.80 5.02 14.00
CA PHE A 112 2.48 3.89 13.11
C PHE A 112 3.70 3.02 12.80
N ILE A 113 3.41 1.80 12.36
CA ILE A 113 4.40 0.84 11.84
C ILE A 113 4.06 0.47 10.40
N THR A 114 5.08 0.13 9.61
CA THR A 114 4.88 -0.46 8.28
C THR A 114 4.97 -1.98 8.36
N PRO A 115 3.95 -2.73 7.97
CA PRO A 115 4.02 -4.20 7.93
C PRO A 115 4.97 -4.67 6.81
N SER A 116 5.35 -5.95 6.86
CA SER A 116 5.84 -6.62 5.65
C SER A 116 4.69 -6.77 4.66
N VAL A 117 4.94 -6.63 3.37
CA VAL A 117 3.89 -6.62 2.34
C VAL A 117 4.21 -7.64 1.26
N VAL A 118 3.19 -8.43 0.88
CA VAL A 118 3.16 -9.19 -0.38
C VAL A 118 2.18 -8.49 -1.32
N ARG A 119 2.65 -8.15 -2.53
CA ARG A 119 1.84 -7.48 -3.56
C ARG A 119 1.72 -8.38 -4.80
N ARG A 120 0.53 -8.40 -5.42
CA ARG A 120 0.23 -8.96 -6.74
C ARG A 120 -0.72 -8.02 -7.47
N GLY A 121 -0.18 -7.11 -8.26
CA GLY A 121 -0.91 -5.94 -8.78
C GLY A 121 -1.74 -5.25 -7.70
N LYS A 122 -3.07 -5.36 -7.81
CA LYS A 122 -4.06 -4.76 -6.88
C LYS A 122 -4.23 -5.51 -5.55
N LEU A 123 -3.76 -6.75 -5.44
CA LEU A 123 -3.79 -7.50 -4.18
C LEU A 123 -2.64 -7.04 -3.28
N VAL A 124 -2.98 -6.64 -2.05
CA VAL A 124 -2.01 -6.27 -1.01
C VAL A 124 -2.31 -7.07 0.25
N ILE A 125 -1.30 -7.80 0.73
CA ILE A 125 -1.37 -8.56 1.98
C ILE A 125 -0.31 -8.00 2.93
N GLY A 126 -0.75 -7.33 4.00
CA GLY A 126 0.12 -6.81 5.05
C GLY A 126 0.26 -7.82 6.20
N VAL A 127 1.49 -8.11 6.60
CA VAL A 127 1.82 -8.99 7.73
C VAL A 127 2.55 -8.19 8.80
N SER A 128 1.96 -8.14 9.99
CA SER A 128 2.59 -7.60 11.19
C SER A 128 2.56 -8.65 12.28
N THR A 129 3.69 -8.84 12.96
CA THR A 129 3.80 -9.73 14.13
C THR A 129 3.81 -8.95 15.44
N SER A 130 3.51 -7.65 15.41
CA SER A 130 3.42 -6.75 16.58
C SER A 130 4.56 -6.90 17.61
N GLY A 131 5.77 -7.23 17.14
CA GLY A 131 6.94 -7.38 18.00
C GLY A 131 7.64 -8.74 17.96
N ALA A 132 7.13 -9.77 17.28
CA ALA A 132 7.84 -11.06 17.14
C ALA A 132 9.07 -11.01 16.19
N GLY A 133 9.55 -9.81 15.86
CA GLY A 133 10.73 -9.57 15.05
C GLY A 133 10.50 -9.61 13.53
N PRO A 134 11.37 -8.95 12.74
CA PRO A 134 11.26 -8.91 11.27
C PRO A 134 11.41 -10.27 10.60
N ALA A 135 12.14 -11.21 11.21
CA ALA A 135 12.38 -12.54 10.63
C ALA A 135 11.09 -13.38 10.53
N ALA A 136 10.28 -13.40 11.60
CA ALA A 136 9.00 -14.10 11.61
C ALA A 136 8.02 -13.53 10.56
N ALA A 137 7.93 -12.20 10.46
CA ALA A 137 7.09 -11.56 9.46
C ALA A 137 7.54 -11.90 8.02
N ARG A 138 8.85 -11.99 7.77
CA ARG A 138 9.39 -12.40 6.46
C ARG A 138 9.07 -13.84 6.11
N GLU A 139 9.15 -14.76 7.07
CA GLU A 139 8.84 -16.17 6.81
C GLU A 139 7.35 -16.36 6.49
N LEU A 140 6.46 -15.69 7.23
CA LEU A 140 5.04 -15.65 6.91
C LEU A 140 4.78 -15.05 5.52
N CYS A 141 5.46 -13.96 5.17
CA CYS A 141 5.38 -13.40 3.82
C CYS A 141 5.82 -14.41 2.75
N ARG A 142 6.88 -15.22 2.98
CA ARG A 142 7.30 -16.26 2.01
C ARG A 142 6.28 -17.38 1.85
N GLU A 143 5.56 -17.73 2.90
CA GLU A 143 4.47 -18.71 2.81
C GLU A 143 3.29 -18.14 2.03
N ILE A 144 2.91 -16.89 2.32
CA ILE A 144 1.87 -16.17 1.59
C ILE A 144 2.26 -16.02 0.12
N ASP A 145 3.50 -15.67 -0.17
CA ASP A 145 4.02 -15.50 -1.53
C ASP A 145 3.90 -16.79 -2.35
N ARG A 146 4.22 -17.94 -1.74
CA ARG A 146 4.04 -19.27 -2.35
C ARG A 146 2.56 -19.62 -2.59
N ARG A 147 1.68 -19.23 -1.66
CA ARG A 147 0.24 -19.55 -1.73
C ARG A 147 -0.53 -18.63 -2.69
N PHE A 148 -0.17 -17.36 -2.72
CA PHE A 148 -0.79 -16.29 -3.50
C PHE A 148 0.14 -15.86 -4.63
N GLY A 149 0.50 -16.83 -5.50
CA GLY A 149 1.36 -16.58 -6.66
C GLY A 149 0.72 -15.66 -7.70
N ASP A 150 1.43 -15.44 -8.81
CA ASP A 150 1.16 -14.35 -9.75
C ASP A 150 -0.23 -14.39 -10.41
N THR A 151 -0.84 -15.58 -10.50
CA THR A 151 -2.23 -15.76 -10.95
C THR A 151 -3.26 -14.92 -10.17
N TYR A 152 -2.97 -14.55 -8.91
CA TYR A 152 -3.85 -13.71 -8.12
C TYR A 152 -3.91 -12.26 -8.58
N GLU A 153 -2.90 -11.79 -9.33
CA GLU A 153 -2.94 -10.47 -9.95
C GLU A 153 -4.08 -10.40 -10.98
N GLN A 154 -4.07 -11.33 -11.94
CA GLN A 154 -5.11 -11.43 -12.96
C GLN A 154 -6.50 -11.70 -12.35
N TYR A 155 -6.57 -12.53 -11.30
CA TYR A 155 -7.81 -12.80 -10.57
C TYR A 155 -8.42 -11.54 -9.95
N VAL A 156 -7.64 -10.81 -9.15
CA VAL A 156 -8.13 -9.60 -8.46
C VAL A 156 -8.42 -8.49 -9.47
N GLU A 157 -7.67 -8.40 -10.55
CA GLU A 157 -7.92 -7.45 -11.62
C GLU A 157 -9.26 -7.71 -12.32
N PHE A 158 -9.55 -8.98 -12.64
CA PHE A 158 -10.85 -9.37 -13.17
C PHE A 158 -12.01 -9.05 -12.22
N LEU A 159 -11.89 -9.41 -10.94
CA LEU A 159 -12.93 -9.08 -9.95
C LEU A 159 -13.15 -7.57 -9.85
N SER A 160 -12.08 -6.78 -9.90
CA SER A 160 -12.14 -5.31 -9.91
C SER A 160 -12.88 -4.77 -11.14
N LEU A 161 -12.63 -5.34 -12.32
CA LEU A 161 -13.29 -4.97 -13.58
C LEU A 161 -14.81 -5.22 -13.49
N VAL A 162 -15.20 -6.46 -13.19
CA VAL A 162 -16.61 -6.85 -13.12
C VAL A 162 -17.35 -6.10 -12.02
N ARG A 163 -16.74 -5.93 -10.84
CA ARG A 163 -17.30 -5.14 -9.74
C ARG A 163 -17.61 -3.70 -10.16
N THR A 164 -16.71 -3.08 -10.92
CA THR A 164 -16.90 -1.70 -11.41
C THR A 164 -18.08 -1.64 -12.37
N ARG A 165 -18.19 -2.59 -13.30
CA ARG A 165 -19.29 -2.64 -14.27
C ARG A 165 -20.65 -2.88 -13.60
N VAL A 166 -20.71 -3.82 -12.66
CA VAL A 166 -21.93 -4.07 -11.85
C VAL A 166 -22.37 -2.80 -11.11
N LYS A 167 -21.44 -2.03 -10.55
CA LYS A 167 -21.77 -0.76 -9.88
C LYS A 167 -22.28 0.32 -10.83
N GLN A 168 -21.83 0.32 -12.08
CA GLN A 168 -22.25 1.30 -13.10
C GLN A 168 -23.59 0.93 -13.76
N GLN A 169 -23.85 -0.36 -14.00
CA GLN A 169 -25.02 -0.81 -14.76
C GLN A 169 -26.23 -1.16 -13.88
N VAL A 170 -26.03 -1.48 -12.59
CA VAL A 170 -27.10 -1.94 -11.70
C VAL A 170 -27.40 -0.88 -10.65
N GLU A 171 -28.49 -0.13 -10.86
CA GLU A 171 -28.92 0.94 -9.97
C GLU A 171 -29.50 0.43 -8.65
N ASP A 172 -30.31 -0.62 -8.71
CA ASP A 172 -30.98 -1.21 -7.55
C ASP A 172 -29.97 -1.75 -6.53
N LYS A 173 -30.05 -1.26 -5.29
CA LYS A 173 -29.07 -1.52 -4.24
C LYS A 173 -29.03 -2.99 -3.83
N GLU A 174 -30.18 -3.64 -3.72
CA GLU A 174 -30.28 -5.02 -3.25
C GLU A 174 -29.85 -6.01 -4.33
N ARG A 175 -30.24 -5.78 -5.60
CA ARG A 175 -29.74 -6.53 -6.76
C ARG A 175 -28.24 -6.39 -6.89
N ARG A 176 -27.71 -5.18 -6.79
CA ARG A 176 -26.27 -4.92 -6.83
C ARG A 176 -25.53 -5.65 -5.71
N LYS A 177 -26.02 -5.61 -4.47
CA LYS A 177 -25.43 -6.31 -3.33
C LYS A 177 -25.34 -7.82 -3.60
N ARG A 178 -26.41 -8.43 -4.13
CA ARG A 178 -26.43 -9.86 -4.48
C ARG A 178 -25.43 -10.22 -5.58
N LEU A 179 -25.41 -9.47 -6.68
CA LEU A 179 -24.46 -9.68 -7.78
C LEU A 179 -23.00 -9.58 -7.29
N LEU A 180 -22.71 -8.61 -6.42
CA LEU A 180 -21.37 -8.47 -5.85
C LEU A 180 -20.99 -9.63 -4.91
N ALA A 181 -21.95 -10.26 -4.23
CA ALA A 181 -21.71 -11.47 -3.45
C ALA A 181 -21.38 -12.64 -4.39
N ARG A 182 -22.19 -12.84 -5.44
CA ARG A 182 -21.96 -13.89 -6.46
C ARG A 182 -20.63 -13.74 -7.20
N LEU A 183 -20.23 -12.51 -7.51
CA LEU A 183 -18.92 -12.24 -8.10
C LEU A 183 -17.77 -12.78 -7.23
N GLY A 184 -17.89 -12.70 -5.90
CA GLY A 184 -16.88 -13.22 -4.97
C GLY A 184 -16.86 -14.75 -4.87
N GLU A 185 -17.89 -15.43 -5.38
CA GLU A 185 -18.02 -16.89 -5.39
C GLU A 185 -17.54 -17.52 -6.71
N LEU A 186 -17.21 -16.70 -7.73
CA LEU A 186 -16.74 -17.20 -9.02
C LEU A 186 -15.39 -17.93 -8.88
N ASP A 187 -15.40 -19.24 -9.14
CA ASP A 187 -14.18 -20.04 -9.15
C ASP A 187 -13.49 -20.01 -10.52
N ILE A 188 -12.79 -18.91 -10.80
CA ILE A 188 -12.02 -18.72 -12.05
C ILE A 188 -10.52 -18.95 -11.88
N LEU A 189 -10.04 -19.11 -10.65
CA LEU A 189 -8.63 -19.34 -10.34
C LEU A 189 -8.07 -20.61 -11.00
N PRO A 190 -8.79 -21.75 -11.05
CA PRO A 190 -8.33 -22.93 -11.77
C PRO A 190 -8.07 -22.66 -13.26
N SER A 191 -8.98 -21.94 -13.93
CA SER A 191 -8.82 -21.58 -15.35
C SER A 191 -7.64 -20.64 -15.58
N ILE A 192 -7.40 -19.68 -14.68
CA ILE A 192 -6.23 -18.79 -14.73
C ILE A 192 -4.94 -19.61 -14.61
N ARG A 193 -4.86 -20.52 -13.63
CA ARG A 193 -3.68 -21.37 -13.41
C ARG A 193 -3.35 -22.27 -14.60
N GLN A 194 -4.36 -22.71 -15.34
CA GLN A 194 -4.20 -23.52 -16.53
C GLN A 194 -3.89 -22.70 -17.80
N GLY A 195 -3.86 -21.36 -17.70
CA GLY A 195 -3.63 -20.45 -18.84
C GLY A 195 -4.82 -20.33 -19.79
N GLY A 196 -5.98 -20.89 -19.44
CA GLY A 196 -7.18 -20.89 -20.28
C GLY A 196 -8.14 -19.72 -20.01
N PHE A 197 -7.79 -18.81 -19.09
CA PHE A 197 -8.65 -17.70 -18.73
C PHE A 197 -8.45 -16.48 -19.61
N THR A 198 -9.53 -16.05 -20.27
CA THR A 198 -9.61 -14.75 -20.95
C THR A 198 -10.53 -13.84 -20.14
N PRO A 199 -10.12 -12.61 -19.81
CA PRO A 199 -11.01 -11.65 -19.16
C PRO A 199 -12.28 -11.43 -19.99
N TRP A 200 -13.44 -11.42 -19.32
CA TRP A 200 -14.71 -11.18 -19.99
C TRP A 200 -14.74 -9.81 -20.67
N SER A 201 -15.22 -9.81 -21.91
CA SER A 201 -15.61 -8.62 -22.64
C SER A 201 -16.78 -7.90 -21.96
N GLU A 202 -17.05 -6.66 -22.37
CA GLU A 202 -18.21 -5.92 -21.85
C GLU A 202 -19.54 -6.65 -22.08
N ALA A 203 -19.69 -7.32 -23.22
CA ALA A 203 -20.89 -8.07 -23.57
C ALA A 203 -21.07 -9.30 -22.67
N GLU A 204 -19.99 -10.02 -22.37
CA GLU A 204 -20.04 -11.19 -21.47
C GLU A 204 -20.38 -10.78 -20.03
N ILE A 205 -19.84 -9.65 -19.56
CA ILE A 205 -20.18 -9.11 -18.23
C ILE A 205 -21.66 -8.72 -18.18
N ALA A 206 -22.18 -8.04 -19.21
CA ALA A 206 -23.59 -7.68 -19.30
C ALA A 206 -24.51 -8.91 -19.32
N ALA A 207 -24.16 -9.91 -20.13
CA ALA A 207 -24.90 -11.17 -20.20
C ALA A 207 -24.93 -11.92 -18.86
N TRP A 208 -23.79 -11.97 -18.15
CA TRP A 208 -23.72 -12.56 -16.81
C TRP A 208 -24.61 -11.81 -15.80
N ILE A 209 -24.61 -10.47 -15.83
CA ILE A 209 -25.48 -9.65 -14.98
C ILE A 209 -26.96 -9.96 -15.25
N GLU A 210 -27.37 -10.01 -16.52
CA GLU A 210 -28.75 -10.32 -16.90
C GLU A 210 -29.18 -11.73 -16.50
N GLU A 211 -28.30 -12.72 -16.68
CA GLU A 211 -28.57 -14.11 -16.31
C GLU A 211 -28.79 -14.24 -14.79
N GLU A 212 -27.91 -13.67 -13.98
CA GLU A 212 -28.02 -13.71 -12.53
C GLU A 212 -29.22 -12.90 -12.00
N GLN A 213 -29.66 -11.88 -12.74
CA GLN A 213 -30.92 -11.18 -12.45
C GLN A 213 -32.16 -12.04 -12.76
N ARG A 214 -32.15 -12.79 -13.86
CA ARG A 214 -33.25 -13.69 -14.26
C ARG A 214 -33.41 -14.87 -13.31
N ARG A 215 -32.30 -15.51 -12.90
CA ARG A 215 -32.30 -16.66 -11.96
C ARG A 215 -32.93 -16.36 -10.59
N ASN A 216 -33.07 -15.10 -10.22
CA ASN A 216 -33.60 -14.67 -8.92
C ASN A 216 -34.96 -13.94 -9.02
N SER A 217 -35.57 -13.91 -10.22
CA SER A 217 -36.92 -13.36 -10.43
C SER A 217 -38.01 -14.44 -10.46
N GLY A 218 -37.63 -15.71 -10.34
CA GLY A 218 -38.51 -16.86 -10.13
C GLY A 218 -38.20 -17.52 -8.79
#